data_AF-A0A105T301-F1
#
_entry.id   AF-A0A105T301-F1
#
_cell.length_a   1.000
_cell.length_b   1.000
_cell.length_c   1.000
_cell.angle_alpha   90.00
_cell.angle_beta   90.00
_cell.angle_gamma   90.00
#
_symmetry.space_group_name_H-M   'P 1'
#
loop_
_entity.id
_entity.type
_entity.pdbx_description
1 polymer ?
#
loop_
_entity_poly.entity_id
_entity_poly.type
_entity_poly.pdbx_seq_one_letter_code
_entity_poly.pdbx_strand_id
1 'polypeptide(L)'
;MVCFAYGLPHKPYIQTILQHGLSMPKVPKGDQVWQHSEACQQRVDADGNWLRQTDGKIQDKAIEREVEALDYTETFQNHTRTVDDHSTESVGGIKKIEALGALKLLSGRSASLATVDDLHQATGRDFNIVAGRKHNATVGGDMQERIEGLRKSVAGVSQRLVAPKNWIGAET
;
A
#
# COMPACT_ATOMS: atom_id res chain seq x y z
N MET A 1 -10.91 20.17 -43.63
CA MET A 1 -12.20 20.62 -44.20
C MET A 1 -12.84 21.59 -43.21
N VAL A 2 -13.24 22.79 -43.65
CA VAL A 2 -13.99 23.75 -42.83
C VAL A 2 -15.47 23.46 -43.02
N CYS A 3 -16.18 23.23 -41.91
CA CYS A 3 -17.62 22.96 -41.90
C CYS A 3 -18.34 24.04 -41.11
N PHE A 4 -19.65 24.19 -41.32
CA PHE A 4 -20.47 25.21 -40.67
C PHE A 4 -21.50 24.54 -39.78
N ALA A 5 -21.44 24.82 -38.47
CA ALA A 5 -22.39 24.26 -37.51
C ALA A 5 -23.82 24.67 -37.91
N TYR A 6 -24.72 23.69 -38.02
CA TYR A 6 -26.10 23.91 -38.49
C TYR A 6 -26.22 24.59 -39.86
N GLY A 7 -25.18 24.52 -40.71
CA GLY A 7 -25.14 25.21 -42.00
C GLY A 7 -25.01 26.74 -41.91
N LEU A 8 -24.77 27.29 -40.71
CA LEU A 8 -24.69 28.74 -40.49
C LEU A 8 -23.29 29.27 -40.87
N PRO A 9 -23.16 30.16 -41.88
CA PRO A 9 -21.87 30.67 -42.35
C PRO A 9 -21.03 31.38 -41.27
N HIS A 10 -21.69 31.88 -40.22
CA HIS A 10 -21.05 32.58 -39.11
C HIS A 10 -20.60 31.65 -37.97
N LYS A 11 -20.74 30.32 -38.11
CA LYS A 11 -20.29 29.32 -37.11
C LYS A 11 -19.38 28.26 -37.73
N PRO A 12 -18.20 28.64 -38.24
CA PRO A 12 -17.26 27.67 -38.76
C PRO A 12 -16.70 26.79 -37.62
N TYR A 13 -16.50 25.51 -37.90
CA TYR A 13 -15.72 24.59 -37.08
C TYR A 13 -14.83 23.71 -37.97
N ILE A 14 -13.75 23.20 -37.39
CA ILE A 14 -12.83 22.30 -38.09
C ILE A 14 -13.29 20.86 -37.81
N GLN A 15 -13.72 20.14 -38.84
CA GLN A 15 -14.14 18.74 -38.70
C GLN A 15 -12.94 17.79 -38.65
N THR A 16 -11.92 18.06 -39.46
CA THR A 16 -10.70 17.26 -39.53
C THR A 16 -9.56 18.11 -40.07
N ILE A 17 -8.40 18.04 -39.42
CA ILE A 17 -7.13 18.57 -39.92
C ILE A 17 -6.46 17.44 -40.69
N LEU A 18 -6.37 17.58 -42.01
CA LEU A 18 -5.59 16.68 -42.86
C LEU A 18 -4.19 17.28 -42.98
N GLN A 19 -3.17 16.53 -42.57
CA GLN A 19 -1.79 16.98 -42.69
C GLN A 19 -1.35 16.93 -44.16
N HIS A 20 -0.75 18.01 -44.66
CA HIS A 20 -0.15 18.06 -45.98
C HIS A 20 1.36 18.24 -45.82
N GLY A 21 2.15 17.26 -46.27
CA GLY A 21 3.63 17.31 -46.22
C GLY A 21 4.27 16.90 -44.88
N LEU A 22 3.49 16.41 -43.92
CA LEU A 22 3.98 15.82 -42.66
C LEU A 22 3.57 14.35 -42.60
N SER A 23 4.47 13.48 -42.13
CA SER A 23 4.14 12.07 -41.91
C SER A 23 3.18 11.96 -40.73
N MET A 24 2.05 11.29 -40.93
CA MET A 24 1.19 10.94 -39.79
C MET A 24 1.96 10.10 -38.78
N PRO A 25 1.66 10.23 -37.48
CA PRO A 25 2.06 9.21 -36.52
C PRO A 25 1.60 7.83 -37.02
N LYS A 26 2.44 6.82 -36.85
CA LYS A 26 2.08 5.44 -37.22
C LYS A 26 0.95 4.96 -36.32
N VAL A 27 -0.29 5.05 -36.81
CA VAL A 27 -1.48 4.51 -36.15
C VAL A 27 -1.91 3.27 -36.93
N PRO A 28 -1.67 2.05 -36.42
CA PRO A 28 -2.15 0.82 -37.04
C PRO A 28 -3.67 0.81 -37.22
N LYS A 29 -4.15 -0.03 -38.13
CA LYS A 29 -5.59 -0.17 -38.38
C LYS A 29 -6.28 -0.71 -37.13
N GLY A 30 -7.30 0.00 -36.65
CA GLY A 30 -8.09 -0.37 -35.47
C GLY A 30 -7.74 0.43 -34.23
N ASP A 31 -6.56 1.06 -34.21
CA ASP A 31 -6.09 1.83 -33.07
C ASP A 31 -6.65 3.25 -33.06
N GLN A 32 -6.81 3.81 -31.86
CA GLN A 32 -7.02 5.24 -31.67
C GLN A 32 -5.93 5.80 -30.76
N VAL A 33 -5.35 6.92 -31.15
CA VAL A 33 -4.26 7.57 -30.42
C VAL A 33 -4.60 9.05 -30.17
N TRP A 34 -4.56 9.45 -28.92
CA TRP A 34 -4.55 10.84 -28.47
C TRP A 34 -3.14 11.20 -28.03
N GLN A 35 -2.43 12.03 -28.79
CA GLN A 35 -1.00 12.28 -28.58
C GLN A 35 -0.63 13.76 -28.63
N HIS A 36 0.34 14.14 -27.79
CA HIS A 36 1.14 15.35 -27.93
C HIS A 36 2.52 15.04 -28.54
N SER A 37 3.13 13.92 -28.13
CA SER A 37 4.40 13.39 -28.64
C SER A 37 4.44 11.86 -28.48
N GLU A 38 5.48 11.20 -28.97
CA GLU A 38 5.65 9.74 -28.77
C GLU A 38 5.74 9.36 -27.29
N ALA A 39 6.36 10.19 -26.46
CA ALA A 39 6.49 9.98 -25.01
C ALA A 39 5.23 10.38 -24.22
N CYS A 40 4.28 11.08 -24.84
CA CYS A 40 3.06 11.61 -24.22
C CYS A 40 1.81 11.27 -25.06
N GLN A 41 1.19 10.13 -24.75
CA GLN A 41 0.03 9.62 -25.48
C GLN A 41 -0.91 8.79 -24.62
N GLN A 42 -2.16 8.74 -25.05
CA GLN A 42 -3.12 7.72 -24.68
C GLN A 42 -3.52 6.96 -25.94
N ARG A 43 -3.49 5.63 -25.88
CA ARG A 43 -3.79 4.76 -27.01
C ARG A 43 -4.71 3.64 -26.59
N VAL A 44 -5.68 3.35 -27.45
CA VAL A 44 -6.42 2.09 -27.44
C VAL A 44 -6.05 1.33 -28.70
N ASP A 45 -5.68 0.05 -28.55
CA ASP A 45 -5.40 -0.83 -29.68
C ASP A 45 -6.66 -1.53 -30.22
N ALA A 46 -6.51 -2.29 -31.30
CA ALA A 46 -7.60 -3.05 -31.91
C ALA A 46 -8.24 -4.10 -30.97
N ASP A 47 -7.52 -4.56 -29.94
CA ASP A 47 -8.00 -5.54 -28.95
C ASP A 47 -8.68 -4.86 -27.75
N GLY A 48 -8.65 -3.52 -27.69
CA GLY A 48 -9.27 -2.72 -26.63
C GLY A 48 -8.36 -2.43 -25.43
N ASN A 49 -7.07 -2.74 -25.52
CA ASN A 49 -6.12 -2.45 -24.44
C ASN A 49 -5.82 -0.95 -24.38
N TRP A 50 -5.84 -0.38 -23.17
CA TRP A 50 -5.52 1.03 -22.96
C TRP A 50 -4.11 1.22 -22.43
N LEU A 51 -3.35 2.10 -23.08
CA LEU A 51 -2.07 2.60 -22.62
C LEU A 51 -2.17 4.10 -22.33
N ARG A 52 -1.79 4.52 -21.12
CA ARG A 52 -1.57 5.93 -20.76
C ARG A 52 -0.09 6.12 -20.45
N GLN A 53 0.59 6.93 -21.26
CA GLN A 53 2.02 7.21 -21.11
C GLN A 53 2.27 8.71 -21.14
N THR A 54 3.15 9.19 -20.25
CA THR A 54 3.62 10.57 -20.24
C THR A 54 4.99 10.66 -19.57
N ASP A 55 5.85 11.55 -20.06
CA ASP A 55 7.07 12.02 -19.40
C ASP A 55 6.81 13.23 -18.47
N GLY A 56 5.58 13.71 -18.44
CA GLY A 56 5.08 14.76 -17.57
C GLY A 56 4.39 14.20 -16.32
N LYS A 57 3.38 14.94 -15.85
CA LYS A 57 2.65 14.64 -14.61
C LYS A 57 1.24 14.18 -14.90
N ILE A 58 0.81 13.12 -14.22
CA ILE A 58 -0.61 12.72 -14.14
C ILE A 58 -1.23 13.30 -12.86
N GLN A 59 -2.39 13.93 -13.00
CA GLN A 59 -3.24 14.34 -11.88
C GLN A 59 -4.66 13.91 -12.17
N ASP A 60 -5.17 12.99 -11.37
CA ASP A 60 -6.58 12.58 -11.42
C ASP A 60 -7.30 13.23 -10.23
N LYS A 61 -8.30 14.06 -10.52
CA LYS A 61 -9.14 14.72 -9.52
C LYS A 61 -10.58 14.28 -9.75
N ALA A 62 -11.16 13.62 -8.77
CA ALA A 62 -12.51 13.10 -8.85
C ALA A 62 -13.21 13.27 -7.50
N ILE A 63 -14.54 13.38 -7.53
CA ILE A 63 -15.37 13.27 -6.32
C ILE A 63 -15.38 11.81 -5.85
N GLU A 64 -15.43 10.88 -6.81
CA GLU A 64 -15.43 9.44 -6.60
C GLU A 64 -14.55 8.77 -7.65
N ARG A 65 -13.80 7.75 -7.24
CA ARG A 65 -12.97 6.92 -8.12
C ARG A 65 -13.08 5.48 -7.68
N GLU A 66 -13.60 4.64 -8.56
CA GLU A 66 -13.66 3.20 -8.39
C GLU A 66 -12.68 2.55 -9.38
N VAL A 67 -11.99 1.51 -8.92
CA VAL A 67 -11.07 0.72 -9.74
C VAL A 67 -11.34 -0.74 -9.43
N GLU A 68 -11.87 -1.45 -10.41
CA GLU A 68 -12.08 -2.89 -10.34
C GLU A 68 -11.17 -3.56 -11.36
N ALA A 69 -10.37 -4.51 -10.89
CA ALA A 69 -9.49 -5.31 -11.73
C ALA A 69 -9.32 -6.70 -11.12
N LEU A 70 -9.18 -7.70 -11.98
CA LEU A 70 -8.83 -9.06 -11.55
C LEU A 70 -7.37 -9.15 -11.10
N ASP A 71 -6.50 -8.35 -11.73
CA ASP A 71 -5.09 -8.21 -11.39
C ASP A 71 -4.70 -6.72 -11.41
N TYR A 72 -3.95 -6.29 -10.42
CA TYR A 72 -3.50 -4.92 -10.25
C TYR A 72 -2.07 -4.89 -9.71
N THR A 73 -1.15 -4.39 -10.54
CA THR A 73 0.26 -4.24 -10.19
C THR A 73 0.67 -2.78 -10.31
N GLU A 74 1.29 -2.24 -9.27
CA GLU A 74 1.91 -0.93 -9.28
C GLU A 74 3.40 -1.05 -8.95
N THR A 75 4.22 -0.23 -9.60
CA THR A 75 5.65 -0.11 -9.28
C THR A 75 5.97 1.36 -9.11
N PHE A 76 6.57 1.70 -7.97
CA PHE A 76 6.90 3.07 -7.61
C PHE A 76 8.35 3.16 -7.17
N GLN A 77 9.02 4.26 -7.53
CA GLN A 77 10.25 4.65 -6.86
C GLN A 77 9.96 5.23 -5.46
N ASN A 78 8.85 5.96 -5.32
CA ASN A 78 8.34 6.49 -4.06
C ASN A 78 6.81 6.51 -4.08
N HIS A 79 6.18 6.19 -2.94
CA HIS A 79 4.73 6.20 -2.77
C HIS A 79 4.37 6.88 -1.44
N THR A 80 3.39 7.77 -1.47
CA THR A 80 2.85 8.41 -0.27
C THR A 80 1.34 8.45 -0.39
N ARG A 81 0.67 7.93 0.63
CA ARG A 81 -0.80 7.92 0.72
C ARG A 81 -1.21 8.65 1.99
N THR A 82 -2.04 9.67 1.82
CA THR A 82 -2.69 10.39 2.93
C THR A 82 -4.18 10.14 2.81
N VAL A 83 -4.82 9.76 3.92
CA VAL A 83 -6.26 9.49 4.00
C VAL A 83 -6.78 10.27 5.19
N ASP A 84 -7.75 11.15 4.96
CA ASP A 84 -8.22 12.08 5.99
C ASP A 84 -9.17 11.43 7.01
N ASP A 85 -9.78 10.30 6.64
CA ASP A 85 -10.72 9.57 7.48
C ASP A 85 -10.32 8.08 7.63
N HIS A 86 -11.00 7.16 6.95
CA HIS A 86 -10.79 5.72 7.12
C HIS A 86 -10.04 5.08 5.95
N SER A 87 -9.10 4.19 6.28
CA SER A 87 -8.43 3.32 5.32
C SER A 87 -8.62 1.87 5.75
N THR A 88 -9.37 1.11 4.97
CA THR A 88 -9.63 -0.32 5.19
C THR A 88 -8.98 -1.14 4.08
N GLU A 89 -8.42 -2.28 4.44
CA GLU A 89 -7.90 -3.24 3.48
C GLU A 89 -8.29 -4.65 3.92
N SER A 90 -9.01 -5.36 3.06
CA SER A 90 -9.47 -6.72 3.28
C SER A 90 -8.79 -7.63 2.28
N VAL A 91 -8.02 -8.59 2.76
CA VAL A 91 -7.27 -9.53 1.92
C VAL A 91 -7.75 -10.94 2.24
N GLY A 92 -8.39 -11.61 1.27
CA GLY A 92 -8.87 -12.99 1.43
C GLY A 92 -7.74 -14.03 1.42
N GLY A 93 -6.61 -13.68 0.80
CA GLY A 93 -5.39 -14.48 0.80
C GLY A 93 -4.34 -13.96 1.78
N ILE A 94 -3.09 -13.86 1.32
CA ILE A 94 -1.96 -13.42 2.14
C ILE A 94 -1.63 -11.98 1.82
N LYS A 95 -1.52 -11.14 2.86
CA LYS A 95 -0.89 -9.83 2.74
C LYS A 95 0.56 -9.89 3.25
N LYS A 96 1.51 -9.61 2.36
CA LYS A 96 2.94 -9.53 2.70
C LYS A 96 3.41 -8.08 2.63
N ILE A 97 4.15 -7.62 3.65
CA ILE A 97 4.80 -6.31 3.68
C ILE A 97 6.28 -6.54 3.97
N GLU A 98 7.14 -6.16 3.03
CA GLU A 98 8.59 -6.29 3.15
C GLU A 98 9.24 -4.90 3.11
N ALA A 99 10.10 -4.62 4.08
CA ALA A 99 10.85 -3.37 4.15
C ALA A 99 12.31 -3.68 4.49
N LEU A 100 13.23 -3.40 3.55
CA LEU A 100 14.67 -3.65 3.74
C LEU A 100 15.31 -2.67 4.74
N GLY A 101 14.79 -1.45 4.83
CA GLY A 101 15.30 -0.43 5.75
C GLY A 101 14.69 -0.56 7.15
N ALA A 102 13.44 -0.09 7.29
CA ALA A 102 12.71 -0.16 8.55
C ALA A 102 11.20 -0.19 8.31
N LEU A 103 10.48 -0.88 9.19
CA LEU A 103 9.03 -0.81 9.32
C LEU A 103 8.68 0.03 10.56
N LYS A 104 7.84 1.05 10.41
CA LYS A 104 7.35 1.88 11.51
C LYS A 104 5.83 1.87 11.53
N LEU A 105 5.26 1.48 12.66
CA LEU A 105 3.82 1.46 12.91
C LEU A 105 3.55 2.36 14.11
N LEU A 106 2.84 3.47 13.88
CA LEU A 106 2.55 4.48 14.89
C LEU A 106 1.03 4.66 14.98
N SER A 107 0.49 4.71 16.19
CA SER A 107 -0.91 5.01 16.44
C SER A 107 -1.01 6.06 17.54
N GLY A 108 -1.86 7.07 17.33
CA GLY A 108 -2.07 8.15 18.31
C GLY A 108 -2.94 7.74 19.51
N ARG A 109 -3.61 6.58 19.44
CA ARG A 109 -4.52 6.13 20.51
C ARG A 109 -4.33 4.66 20.88
N SER A 110 -4.61 3.77 19.93
CA SER A 110 -4.60 2.33 20.17
C SER A 110 -4.09 1.60 18.93
N ALA A 111 -3.31 0.56 19.14
CA ALA A 111 -2.92 -0.40 18.11
C ALA A 111 -3.28 -1.80 18.63
N SER A 112 -3.96 -2.58 17.82
CA SER A 112 -4.33 -3.96 18.13
C SER A 112 -3.76 -4.85 17.05
N LEU A 113 -3.04 -5.91 17.46
CA LEU A 113 -2.57 -6.98 16.60
C LEU A 113 -3.13 -8.28 17.17
N ALA A 114 -3.92 -8.98 16.37
CA ALA A 114 -4.57 -10.22 16.78
C ALA A 114 -4.44 -11.24 15.64
N THR A 115 -4.20 -12.49 16.02
CA THR A 115 -4.16 -13.64 15.11
C THR A 115 -5.08 -14.72 15.68
N VAL A 116 -5.72 -15.50 14.80
CA VAL A 116 -6.60 -16.61 15.21
C VAL A 116 -5.78 -17.83 15.66
N ASP A 117 -4.65 -18.05 14.99
CA ASP A 117 -3.71 -19.12 15.26
C ASP A 117 -2.41 -18.52 15.84
N ASP A 118 -1.26 -18.71 15.19
CA ASP A 118 0.03 -18.30 15.74
C ASP A 118 0.42 -16.84 15.45
N LEU A 119 0.97 -16.16 16.46
CA LEU A 119 1.70 -14.89 16.32
C LEU A 119 3.18 -15.10 16.63
N HIS A 120 4.04 -14.92 15.62
CA HIS A 120 5.49 -14.98 15.76
C HIS A 120 6.12 -13.58 15.72
N GLN A 121 6.97 -13.28 16.71
CA GLN A 121 7.81 -12.08 16.75
C GLN A 121 9.26 -12.49 16.98
N ALA A 122 10.15 -12.13 16.06
CA ALA A 122 11.56 -12.47 16.12
C ALA A 122 12.42 -11.26 15.73
N THR A 123 13.57 -11.12 16.38
CA THR A 123 14.56 -10.08 16.06
C THR A 123 15.96 -10.70 16.06
N GLY A 124 16.87 -10.18 15.23
CA GLY A 124 18.26 -10.62 15.22
C GLY A 124 19.15 -9.96 16.28
N ARG A 125 18.64 -8.96 17.00
CA ARG A 125 19.36 -8.24 18.06
C ARG A 125 18.44 -8.07 19.27
N ASP A 126 17.98 -6.84 19.51
CA ASP A 126 17.23 -6.51 20.71
C ASP A 126 15.72 -6.51 20.46
N PHE A 127 14.98 -7.17 21.36
CA PHE A 127 13.54 -7.04 21.46
C PHE A 127 13.18 -6.18 22.68
N ASN A 128 12.62 -5.00 22.44
CA ASN A 128 12.31 -4.02 23.47
C ASN A 128 10.80 -3.83 23.60
N ILE A 129 10.26 -4.03 24.80
CA ILE A 129 8.88 -3.71 25.15
C ILE A 129 8.90 -2.68 26.28
N VAL A 130 8.23 -1.55 26.08
CA VAL A 130 8.09 -0.50 27.08
C VAL A 130 6.61 -0.19 27.28
N ALA A 131 6.15 -0.30 28.53
CA ALA A 131 4.77 0.01 28.90
C ALA A 131 4.76 1.10 29.98
N GLY A 132 4.04 2.20 29.76
CA GLY A 132 4.03 3.35 30.68
C GLY A 132 3.17 3.17 31.94
N ARG A 133 2.27 2.18 31.96
CA ARG A 133 1.39 1.91 33.12
C ARG A 133 1.40 0.45 33.53
N LYS A 134 0.86 -0.43 32.69
CA LYS A 134 0.73 -1.87 32.99
C LYS A 134 1.14 -2.68 31.77
N HIS A 135 2.04 -3.63 31.98
CA HIS A 135 2.25 -4.74 31.07
C HIS A 135 1.48 -5.95 31.60
N ASN A 136 0.62 -6.54 30.77
CA ASN A 136 -0.15 -7.72 31.13
C ASN A 136 0.09 -8.80 30.09
N ALA A 137 0.52 -9.98 30.55
CA ALA A 137 0.68 -11.16 29.71
C ALA A 137 -0.16 -12.28 30.34
N THR A 138 -1.10 -12.81 29.55
CA THR A 138 -1.93 -13.94 29.95
C THR A 138 -1.59 -15.11 29.04
N VAL A 139 -1.28 -16.26 29.62
CA VAL A 139 -0.96 -17.49 28.89
C VAL A 139 -1.93 -18.57 29.37
N GLY A 140 -2.68 -19.17 28.43
CA GLY A 140 -3.64 -20.23 28.74
C GLY A 140 -3.00 -21.60 28.94
N GLY A 141 -1.86 -21.84 28.29
CA GLY A 141 -1.01 -23.02 28.47
C GLY A 141 0.30 -22.67 29.20
N ASP A 142 1.41 -23.21 28.70
CA ASP A 142 2.72 -23.01 29.31
C ASP A 142 3.40 -21.72 28.85
N MET A 143 3.98 -20.97 29.78
CA MET A 143 4.90 -19.87 29.49
C MET A 143 6.34 -20.36 29.63
N GLN A 144 7.08 -20.39 28.53
CA GLN A 144 8.49 -20.78 28.51
C GLN A 144 9.37 -19.58 28.20
N GLU A 145 10.30 -19.27 29.10
CA GLU A 145 11.32 -18.24 28.91
C GLU A 145 12.70 -18.88 29.06
N ARG A 146 13.57 -18.70 28.06
CA ARG A 146 14.97 -19.13 28.12
C ARG A 146 15.87 -17.91 28.10
N ILE A 147 16.65 -17.73 29.15
CA ILE A 147 17.52 -16.56 29.35
C ILE A 147 18.94 -17.06 29.59
N GLU A 148 19.81 -16.90 28.59
CA GLU A 148 21.22 -17.29 28.67
C GLU A 148 22.03 -16.37 29.61
N GLY A 149 21.64 -15.10 29.67
CA GLY A 149 22.27 -14.10 30.52
C GLY A 149 21.53 -13.92 31.85
N LEU A 150 21.32 -12.65 32.23
CA LEU A 150 20.65 -12.29 33.47
C LEU A 150 19.16 -12.04 33.25
N ARG A 151 18.31 -12.73 34.02
CA ARG A 151 16.95 -12.26 34.28
C ARG A 151 16.97 -11.27 35.45
N LYS A 152 16.75 -9.99 35.17
CA LYS A 152 16.67 -8.95 36.21
C LYS A 152 15.22 -8.48 36.38
N SER A 153 14.65 -8.71 37.55
CA SER A 153 13.34 -8.19 37.94
C SER A 153 13.51 -7.33 39.18
N VAL A 154 13.07 -6.07 39.12
CA VAL A 154 13.18 -5.11 40.23
C VAL A 154 11.82 -4.45 40.40
N ALA A 155 11.20 -4.66 41.56
CA ALA A 155 9.92 -4.06 41.92
C ALA A 155 10.13 -2.99 43.00
N GLY A 156 9.46 -1.84 42.88
CA GLY A 156 9.53 -0.77 43.88
C GLY A 156 8.66 -0.98 45.11
N VAL A 157 7.66 -1.87 45.04
CA VAL A 157 6.73 -2.15 46.14
C VAL A 157 6.78 -3.62 46.54
N SER A 158 6.40 -4.52 45.64
CA SER A 158 6.41 -5.95 45.91
C SER A 158 6.55 -6.75 44.63
N GLN A 159 7.21 -7.89 44.70
CA GLN A 159 7.19 -8.93 43.68
C GLN A 159 6.47 -10.16 44.25
N ARG A 160 5.55 -10.74 43.48
CA ARG A 160 4.74 -11.87 43.92
C ARG A 160 4.81 -12.99 42.88
N LEU A 161 5.32 -14.14 43.29
CA LEU A 161 5.35 -15.38 42.50
C LEU A 161 4.51 -16.41 43.25
N VAL A 162 3.38 -16.82 42.67
CA VAL A 162 2.45 -17.76 43.30
C VAL A 162 2.18 -18.89 42.33
N ALA A 163 2.41 -20.12 42.79
CA ALA A 163 2.07 -21.33 42.09
C ALA A 163 1.74 -22.42 43.13
N PRO A 164 0.89 -23.42 42.80
CA PRO A 164 0.66 -24.56 43.68
C PRO A 164 1.95 -25.31 44.06
N LYS A 165 2.89 -25.38 43.11
CA LYS A 165 4.25 -25.85 43.30
C LYS A 165 5.19 -24.84 42.67
N ASN A 166 6.17 -24.36 43.43
CA ASN A 166 7.21 -23.48 42.94
C ASN A 166 8.57 -24.11 43.21
N TRP A 167 9.47 -24.01 42.25
CA TRP A 167 10.84 -24.44 42.40
C TRP A 167 11.76 -23.29 42.01
N ILE A 168 12.59 -22.87 42.95
CA ILE A 168 13.58 -21.82 42.78
C ILE A 168 14.89 -22.40 43.29
N GLY A 169 15.83 -22.66 42.38
CA GLY A 169 17.08 -23.33 42.72
C GLY A 169 17.84 -23.76 41.48
N ALA A 170 18.81 -24.64 41.67
CA ALA A 170 19.54 -25.34 40.62
C ALA A 170 19.24 -26.84 40.71
N GLU A 171 19.24 -27.56 39.59
CA GLU A 171 19.01 -29.03 39.55
C GLU A 171 20.28 -29.84 39.90
N THR A 172 21.23 -29.23 40.62
CA THR A 172 22.51 -29.83 41.02
C THR A 172 22.50 -30.31 42.46
#